data_AF-A0A941MJE5-F1
#
_entry.id   AF-A0A941MJE5-F1
#
_cell.length_a   1.000
_cell.length_b   1.000
_cell.length_c   1.000
_cell.angle_alpha   90.00
_cell.angle_beta   90.00
_cell.angle_gamma   90.00
#
_symmetry.space_group_name_H-M   'P 1'
#
loop_
_entity.id
_entity.type
_entity.pdbx_description
1 polymer ?
#
loop_
_entity_poly.entity_id
_entity_poly.type
_entity_poly.pdbx_seq_one_letter_code
_entity_poly.pdbx_strand_id
1 'polypeptide(L)'
;MPLIGFGVAIALLGSGKATIAALLFLLGTVLGFYCHRAFVTVMAFVPNAADHLFLASPIALIAAGLLLISPTPVRGVFAVPAALIIGAMLAQTISLTDPTINGWTVSLIGVALGLWVIVTIALCIRAFYRPWFFVAARIVGSWLLAIGLLYGSAAFVVRTPLSLPDTNLMPPSSARALPDVNTNPSGPEPEQLPTEP
;
A
#
# COMPACT_ATOMS: atom_id res chain seq x y z
N MET A 1 -6.14 5.88 -2.32
CA MET A 1 -7.42 5.78 -3.07
C MET A 1 -8.58 5.15 -2.28
N PRO A 2 -8.46 4.01 -1.59
CA PRO A 2 -9.62 3.39 -0.91
C PRO A 2 -10.23 4.26 0.20
N LEU A 3 -9.43 5.04 0.91
CA LEU A 3 -9.90 6.01 1.92
C LEU A 3 -10.82 7.10 1.32
N ILE A 4 -10.52 7.56 0.10
CA ILE A 4 -11.36 8.54 -0.61
C ILE A 4 -12.68 7.89 -0.98
N GLY A 5 -12.65 6.69 -1.55
CA GLY A 5 -13.86 5.93 -1.89
C GLY A 5 -14.74 5.64 -0.66
N PHE A 6 -14.12 5.30 0.47
CA PHE A 6 -14.82 5.13 1.74
C PHE A 6 -15.42 6.45 2.25
N GLY A 7 -14.66 7.55 2.20
CA GLY A 7 -15.15 8.89 2.53
C GLY A 7 -16.37 9.30 1.71
N VAL A 8 -16.34 9.06 0.39
CA VAL A 8 -17.49 9.23 -0.50
C VAL A 8 -18.66 8.36 -0.06
N ALA A 9 -18.43 7.09 0.22
CA ALA A 9 -19.48 6.16 0.58
C ALA A 9 -20.21 6.56 1.87
N ILE A 10 -19.48 6.91 2.93
CA ILE A 10 -20.07 7.33 4.21
C ILE A 10 -20.73 8.71 4.13
N ALA A 11 -20.30 9.58 3.22
CA ALA A 11 -20.95 10.87 2.98
C ALA A 11 -22.40 10.69 2.52
N LEU A 12 -22.65 9.62 1.75
CA LEU A 12 -23.97 9.27 1.23
C LEU A 12 -24.85 8.56 2.28
N LEU A 13 -24.34 8.28 3.48
CA LEU A 13 -25.09 7.75 4.61
C LEU A 13 -25.65 8.89 5.49
N GLY A 14 -26.73 8.60 6.22
CA GLY A 14 -27.19 9.47 7.31
C GLY A 14 -26.10 9.67 8.37
N SER A 15 -26.04 10.86 8.99
CA SER A 15 -24.93 11.25 9.86
C SER A 15 -24.63 10.23 10.96
N GLY A 16 -25.65 9.65 11.60
CA GLY A 16 -25.45 8.61 12.62
C GLY A 16 -24.78 7.34 12.09
N LYS A 17 -25.18 6.87 10.90
CA LYS A 17 -24.55 5.69 10.28
C LYS A 17 -23.12 5.97 9.80
N ALA A 18 -22.85 7.21 9.37
CA ALA A 18 -21.50 7.64 9.03
C ALA A 18 -20.57 7.64 10.25
N THR A 19 -21.04 8.12 11.41
CA THR A 19 -20.28 8.06 12.66
C THR A 19 -20.00 6.61 13.07
N ILE A 20 -21.02 5.73 13.00
CA ILE A 20 -20.82 4.30 13.28
C ILE A 20 -19.79 3.68 12.34
N ALA A 21 -19.84 3.99 11.05
CA ALA A 21 -18.86 3.50 10.07
C ALA A 21 -17.44 4.02 10.37
N ALA A 22 -17.28 5.27 10.81
CA ALA A 22 -15.99 5.82 11.21
C ALA A 22 -15.44 5.13 12.48
N LEU A 23 -16.29 4.87 13.48
CA LEU A 23 -15.90 4.12 14.68
C LEU A 23 -15.50 2.68 14.34
N LEU A 24 -16.25 2.02 13.44
CA LEU A 24 -15.90 0.68 12.96
C LEU A 24 -14.61 0.67 12.16
N PHE A 25 -14.33 1.73 11.39
CA PHE A 25 -13.05 1.88 10.71
C PHE A 25 -11.88 1.97 11.71
N LEU A 26 -12.03 2.77 12.77
CA LEU A 26 -11.03 2.84 13.84
C LEU A 26 -10.87 1.48 14.55
N LEU A 27 -11.97 0.80 14.85
CA LEU A 27 -11.96 -0.54 15.43
C LEU A 27 -11.24 -1.54 14.51
N GLY A 28 -11.53 -1.50 13.22
CA GLY A 28 -10.86 -2.32 12.20
C GLY A 28 -9.36 -2.03 12.14
N THR A 29 -8.97 -0.77 12.29
CA THR A 29 -7.55 -0.36 12.33
C THR A 29 -6.84 -0.94 13.55
N VAL A 30 -7.44 -0.84 14.74
CA VAL A 30 -6.92 -1.46 15.96
C VAL A 30 -6.80 -2.97 15.80
N LEU A 31 -7.86 -3.62 15.30
CA LEU A 31 -7.86 -5.06 15.05
C LEU A 31 -6.79 -5.46 14.02
N GLY A 32 -6.56 -4.64 12.99
CA GLY A 32 -5.50 -4.84 12.02
C GLY A 32 -4.12 -4.89 12.66
N PHE A 33 -3.79 -3.95 13.56
CA PHE A 33 -2.52 -3.98 14.27
C PHE A 33 -2.37 -5.26 15.14
N TYR A 34 -3.42 -5.67 15.85
CA TYR A 34 -3.40 -6.91 16.64
C TYR A 34 -3.24 -8.17 15.77
N CYS A 35 -3.94 -8.23 14.64
CA CYS A 35 -3.90 -9.38 13.73
C CYS A 35 -2.74 -9.34 12.73
N HIS A 36 -1.82 -8.38 12.82
CA HIS A 36 -0.72 -8.23 11.88
C HIS A 36 0.10 -9.51 11.71
N ARG A 37 0.44 -10.19 12.81
CA ARG A 37 1.18 -11.47 12.75
C ARG A 37 0.40 -12.57 12.03
N ALA A 38 -0.90 -12.69 12.31
CA ALA A 38 -1.76 -13.66 11.64
C ALA A 38 -1.88 -13.34 10.14
N PHE A 39 -2.02 -12.06 9.79
CA PHE A 39 -2.07 -11.59 8.41
C PHE A 39 -0.79 -11.94 7.63
N VAL A 40 0.39 -11.62 8.18
CA VAL A 40 1.68 -11.97 7.57
C VAL A 40 1.83 -13.49 7.42
N THR A 41 1.39 -14.27 8.41
CA THR A 41 1.44 -15.75 8.36
C THR A 41 0.58 -16.32 7.23
N VAL A 42 -0.64 -15.81 7.06
CA VAL A 42 -1.53 -16.22 5.96
C VAL A 42 -0.95 -15.80 4.61
N MET A 43 -0.40 -14.59 4.53
CA MET A 43 0.19 -14.05 3.30
C MET A 43 1.50 -14.75 2.91
N ALA A 44 2.19 -15.41 3.84
CA ALA A 44 3.40 -16.20 3.54
C ALA A 44 3.14 -17.36 2.56
N PHE A 45 1.90 -17.85 2.48
CA PHE A 45 1.51 -18.89 1.52
C PHE A 45 1.19 -18.36 0.11
N VAL A 46 1.12 -17.04 -0.06
CA VAL A 46 0.83 -16.41 -1.36
C VAL A 46 2.17 -16.12 -2.07
N PRO A 47 2.42 -16.68 -3.28
CA PRO A 47 3.60 -16.37 -4.06
C PRO A 47 3.75 -14.85 -4.27
N ASN A 48 4.96 -14.30 -4.20
CA ASN A 48 5.26 -12.86 -4.34
C ASN A 48 4.62 -11.92 -3.28
N ALA A 49 4.12 -12.44 -2.16
CA ALA A 49 3.53 -11.60 -1.09
C ALA A 49 4.52 -10.60 -0.46
N ALA A 50 5.83 -10.91 -0.47
CA ALA A 50 6.86 -10.03 0.09
C ALA A 50 7.24 -8.88 -0.86
N ASP A 51 7.26 -9.11 -2.17
CA ASP A 51 7.52 -8.08 -3.18
C ASP A 51 6.36 -7.08 -3.31
N HIS A 52 5.22 -7.45 -2.74
CA HIS A 52 3.98 -6.72 -2.84
C HIS A 52 3.44 -6.46 -1.43
N LEU A 53 3.86 -5.34 -0.85
CA LEU A 53 3.12 -4.46 0.08
C LEU A 53 1.60 -4.26 -0.27
N PHE A 54 1.09 -4.93 -1.31
CA PHE A 54 0.11 -4.48 -2.27
C PHE A 54 -1.06 -5.45 -2.46
N LEU A 55 -1.37 -6.37 -1.52
CA LEU A 55 -2.71 -6.98 -1.46
C LEU A 55 -3.66 -6.19 -0.54
N ALA A 56 -3.10 -5.49 0.46
CA ALA A 56 -3.87 -4.61 1.35
C ALA A 56 -4.60 -3.51 0.56
N SER A 57 -3.93 -2.93 -0.44
CA SER A 57 -4.51 -1.91 -1.32
C SER A 57 -5.66 -2.45 -2.20
N PRO A 58 -5.50 -3.53 -2.98
CA PRO A 58 -6.58 -4.21 -3.71
C PRO A 58 -7.76 -4.62 -2.85
N ILE A 59 -7.53 -5.23 -1.68
CA ILE A 59 -8.61 -5.63 -0.77
C ILE A 59 -9.42 -4.40 -0.35
N ALA A 60 -8.74 -3.32 0.05
CA ALA A 60 -9.39 -2.08 0.44
C ALA A 60 -10.12 -1.41 -0.73
N LEU A 61 -9.59 -1.49 -1.95
CA LEU A 61 -10.22 -0.97 -3.17
C LEU A 61 -11.49 -1.74 -3.53
N ILE A 62 -11.46 -3.07 -3.45
CA ILE A 62 -12.63 -3.92 -3.68
C ILE A 62 -13.70 -3.63 -2.63
N ALA A 63 -13.34 -3.55 -1.35
CA ALA A 63 -14.27 -3.22 -0.27
C ALA A 63 -14.92 -1.83 -0.46
N ALA A 64 -14.12 -0.81 -0.78
CA ALA A 64 -14.62 0.54 -1.04
C ALA A 64 -15.51 0.58 -2.30
N GLY A 65 -15.08 -0.06 -3.38
CA GLY A 65 -15.81 -0.13 -4.65
C GLY A 65 -17.17 -0.83 -4.50
N LEU A 66 -17.21 -1.97 -3.81
CA LEU A 66 -18.44 -2.71 -3.55
C LEU A 66 -19.43 -1.90 -2.69
N LEU A 67 -18.91 -1.18 -1.69
CA LEU A 67 -19.73 -0.29 -0.86
C LEU A 67 -20.34 0.87 -1.68
N LEU A 68 -19.57 1.44 -2.61
CA LEU A 68 -20.01 2.52 -3.51
C LEU A 68 -21.07 2.05 -4.50
N ILE A 69 -20.92 0.85 -5.06
CA ILE A 69 -21.89 0.25 -5.99
C ILE A 69 -23.19 -0.13 -5.28
N SER A 70 -23.11 -0.52 -4.01
CA SER A 70 -24.24 -1.01 -3.21
C SER A 70 -25.42 -0.04 -3.20
N PRO A 71 -26.66 -0.52 -3.42
CA PRO A 71 -27.86 0.30 -3.37
C PRO A 71 -28.18 0.75 -1.94
N THR A 72 -28.87 1.90 -1.81
CA THR A 72 -29.18 2.57 -0.53
C THR A 72 -29.72 1.67 0.59
N PRO A 73 -30.67 0.73 0.38
CA PRO A 73 -31.21 -0.09 1.47
C PRO A 73 -30.18 -1.02 2.11
N VAL A 74 -29.23 -1.56 1.32
CA VAL A 74 -28.22 -2.52 1.82
C VAL A 74 -26.88 -1.86 2.13
N ARG A 75 -26.65 -0.63 1.66
CA ARG A 75 -25.37 0.08 1.85
C ARG A 75 -24.98 0.21 3.32
N GLY A 76 -25.95 0.40 4.23
CA GLY A 76 -25.67 0.44 5.66
C GLY A 76 -25.14 -0.88 6.22
N VAL A 77 -25.63 -2.01 5.70
CA VAL A 77 -25.18 -3.35 6.09
C VAL A 77 -23.78 -3.61 5.54
N PHE A 78 -23.53 -3.28 4.27
CA PHE A 78 -22.20 -3.41 3.65
C PHE A 78 -21.17 -2.43 4.19
N ALA A 79 -21.59 -1.29 4.76
CA ALA A 79 -20.68 -0.32 5.36
C ALA A 79 -19.93 -0.91 6.55
N VAL A 80 -20.56 -1.82 7.31
CA VAL A 80 -19.94 -2.47 8.49
C VAL A 80 -18.70 -3.29 8.11
N PRO A 81 -18.80 -4.33 7.25
CA PRO A 81 -17.63 -5.10 6.87
C PRO A 81 -16.64 -4.26 6.08
N ALA A 82 -17.10 -3.35 5.21
CA ALA A 82 -16.20 -2.48 4.44
C ALA A 82 -15.36 -1.57 5.35
N ALA A 83 -15.96 -0.96 6.38
CA ALA A 83 -15.24 -0.11 7.33
C ALA A 83 -14.15 -0.91 8.08
N LEU A 84 -14.50 -2.09 8.58
CA LEU A 84 -13.57 -2.97 9.29
C LEU A 84 -12.40 -3.38 8.40
N ILE A 85 -12.69 -3.83 7.17
CA ILE A 85 -11.68 -4.28 6.20
C ILE A 85 -10.75 -3.11 5.84
N ILE A 86 -11.29 -1.95 5.48
CA ILE A 86 -10.49 -0.79 5.04
C ILE A 86 -9.61 -0.28 6.19
N GLY A 87 -10.13 -0.26 7.42
CA GLY A 87 -9.34 0.07 8.61
C GLY A 87 -8.23 -0.94 8.88
N ALA A 88 -8.54 -2.24 8.84
CA ALA A 88 -7.55 -3.29 9.05
C ALA A 88 -6.44 -3.26 8.01
N MET A 89 -6.78 -3.02 6.74
CA MET A 89 -5.81 -2.89 5.65
C MET A 89 -4.95 -1.63 5.79
N LEU A 90 -5.50 -0.52 6.28
CA LEU A 90 -4.70 0.68 6.59
C LEU A 90 -3.64 0.36 7.65
N ALA A 91 -4.01 -0.35 8.71
CA ALA A 91 -3.06 -0.77 9.75
C ALA A 91 -1.95 -1.68 9.19
N GLN A 92 -2.28 -2.60 8.27
CA GLN A 92 -1.25 -3.40 7.59
C GLN A 92 -0.32 -2.52 6.75
N THR A 93 -0.86 -1.58 5.97
CA THR A 93 -0.05 -0.68 5.14
C THR A 93 0.88 0.18 6.00
N ILE A 94 0.39 0.72 7.12
CA ILE A 94 1.22 1.46 8.07
C ILE A 94 2.33 0.57 8.62
N SER A 95 1.98 -0.63 9.10
CA SER A 95 2.94 -1.56 9.71
C SER A 95 4.03 -2.02 8.73
N LEU A 96 3.68 -2.17 7.45
CA LEU A 96 4.61 -2.61 6.40
C LEU A 96 5.45 -1.46 5.82
N THR A 97 4.97 -0.21 5.91
CA THR A 97 5.67 0.97 5.37
C THR A 97 6.57 1.64 6.42
N ASP A 98 6.40 1.30 7.70
CA ASP A 98 7.18 1.89 8.80
C ASP A 98 8.46 1.06 9.08
N PRO A 99 9.66 1.55 8.71
CA PRO A 99 10.92 0.90 9.06
C PRO A 99 11.28 1.11 10.54
N THR A 100 10.54 1.95 11.27
CA THR A 100 10.86 2.35 12.64
C THR A 100 10.32 1.31 13.62
N ILE A 101 11.19 0.41 14.07
CA ILE A 101 10.87 -0.77 14.89
C ILE A 101 10.14 -0.46 16.22
N ASN A 102 10.01 0.80 16.66
CA ASN A 102 9.43 1.12 17.99
C ASN A 102 8.61 2.44 18.11
N GLY A 103 8.28 3.12 17.02
CA GLY A 103 7.66 4.45 17.08
C GLY A 103 6.13 4.46 17.00
N TRP A 104 5.42 4.36 18.13
CA TRP A 104 3.94 4.47 18.15
C TRP A 104 3.40 5.76 17.49
N THR A 105 4.21 6.83 17.50
CA THR A 105 3.88 8.12 16.88
C THR A 105 3.66 8.02 15.37
N VAL A 106 4.47 7.26 14.63
CA VAL A 106 4.36 7.14 13.16
C VAL A 106 3.04 6.46 12.80
N SER A 107 2.69 5.41 13.55
CA SER A 107 1.43 4.71 13.37
C SER A 107 0.21 5.60 13.68
N LEU A 108 0.27 6.37 14.76
CA LEU A 108 -0.76 7.36 15.11
C LEU A 108 -0.94 8.42 14.02
N ILE A 109 0.16 8.96 13.48
CA ILE A 109 0.12 9.93 12.38
C ILE A 109 -0.52 9.30 11.14
N GLY A 110 -0.16 8.06 10.79
CA GLY A 110 -0.76 7.34 9.67
C GLY A 110 -2.28 7.16 9.81
N VAL A 111 -2.75 6.79 10.99
CA VAL A 111 -4.18 6.67 11.29
C VAL A 111 -4.88 8.04 11.26
N ALA A 112 -4.25 9.07 11.85
CA ALA A 112 -4.78 10.42 11.86
C ALA A 112 -4.92 11.00 10.45
N LEU A 113 -3.92 10.78 9.58
CA LEU A 113 -3.99 11.15 8.16
C LEU A 113 -5.10 10.39 7.44
N GLY A 114 -5.23 9.08 7.68
CA GLY A 114 -6.30 8.27 7.12
C GLY A 114 -7.69 8.80 7.48
N LEU A 115 -7.90 9.10 8.77
CA LEU A 115 -9.14 9.67 9.28
C LEU A 115 -9.39 11.07 8.70
N TRP A 116 -8.37 11.91 8.65
CA TRP A 116 -8.46 13.27 8.11
C TRP A 116 -8.91 13.27 6.65
N VAL A 117 -8.35 12.38 5.82
CA VAL A 117 -8.77 12.22 4.41
C VAL A 117 -10.24 11.79 4.33
N ILE A 118 -10.65 10.79 5.12
CA ILE A 118 -12.03 10.30 5.13
C ILE A 118 -12.99 11.44 5.50
N VAL A 119 -12.71 12.15 6.60
CA VAL A 119 -13.54 13.25 7.12
C VAL A 119 -13.62 14.38 6.12
N THR A 120 -12.48 14.80 5.55
CA THR A 120 -12.43 15.91 4.58
C THR A 120 -13.27 15.60 3.35
N ILE A 121 -13.11 14.41 2.76
CA ILE A 121 -13.90 14.00 1.59
C ILE A 121 -15.39 13.91 1.95
N ALA A 122 -15.71 13.33 3.11
CA ALA A 122 -17.10 13.18 3.54
C ALA A 122 -17.79 14.52 3.76
N LEU A 123 -17.11 15.48 4.39
CA LEU A 123 -17.63 16.83 4.62
C LEU A 123 -17.80 17.59 3.31
N CYS A 124 -16.82 17.53 2.39
CA CYS A 124 -16.94 18.17 1.07
C CYS A 124 -18.17 17.67 0.32
N ILE A 125 -18.39 16.35 0.25
CA ILE A 125 -19.54 15.78 -0.45
C ILE A 125 -20.85 16.14 0.23
N ARG A 126 -20.87 16.15 1.58
CA ARG A 126 -22.08 16.51 2.33
C ARG A 126 -22.43 17.98 2.20
N ALA A 127 -21.43 18.86 2.14
CA ALA A 127 -21.60 20.30 1.95
C ALA A 127 -22.17 20.63 0.56
N PHE A 128 -21.75 19.92 -0.48
CA PHE A 128 -22.19 20.16 -1.87
C PHE A 128 -23.25 19.17 -2.36
N TYR A 129 -23.91 18.43 -1.45
CA TYR A 129 -24.73 17.28 -1.79
C TYR A 129 -25.79 17.57 -2.88
N ARG A 130 -25.80 16.76 -3.94
CA ARG A 130 -26.77 16.75 -5.03
C ARG A 130 -27.21 15.32 -5.36
N PRO A 131 -28.48 15.09 -5.78
CA PRO A 131 -29.01 13.75 -6.07
C PRO A 131 -28.22 12.98 -7.13
N TRP A 132 -27.60 13.66 -8.09
CA TRP A 132 -26.79 13.02 -9.14
C TRP A 132 -25.54 12.31 -8.62
N PHE A 133 -25.10 12.57 -7.38
CA PHE A 133 -23.89 11.97 -6.82
C PHE A 133 -24.00 10.46 -6.65
N PHE A 134 -25.22 9.92 -6.55
CA PHE A 134 -25.39 8.47 -6.54
C PHE A 134 -24.88 7.81 -7.82
N VAL A 135 -25.05 8.47 -8.98
CA VAL A 135 -24.55 7.96 -10.26
C VAL A 135 -23.04 8.05 -10.31
N ALA A 136 -22.48 9.22 -9.99
CA ALA A 136 -21.03 9.42 -9.94
C ALA A 136 -20.35 8.45 -8.97
N ALA A 137 -20.93 8.23 -7.79
CA ALA A 137 -20.42 7.30 -6.79
C ALA A 137 -20.38 5.85 -7.32
N ARG A 138 -21.39 5.41 -8.07
CA ARG A 138 -21.39 4.07 -8.69
C ARG A 138 -20.31 3.93 -9.77
N ILE A 139 -20.11 4.97 -10.59
CA ILE A 139 -19.05 4.98 -11.61
C ILE A 139 -17.67 4.89 -10.93
N VAL A 140 -17.41 5.74 -9.93
CA VAL A 140 -16.16 5.67 -9.18
C VAL A 140 -16.01 4.31 -8.50
N GLY A 141 -17.10 3.77 -7.94
CA GLY A 141 -17.13 2.45 -7.33
C GLY A 141 -16.76 1.32 -8.29
N SER A 142 -17.28 1.32 -9.53
CA SER A 142 -16.94 0.31 -10.53
C SER A 142 -15.49 0.41 -10.98
N TRP A 143 -14.95 1.62 -11.10
CA TRP A 143 -13.53 1.84 -11.39
C TRP A 143 -12.62 1.34 -10.27
N LEU A 144 -12.95 1.64 -9.01
CA LEU A 144 -12.18 1.13 -7.86
C LEU A 144 -12.21 -0.40 -7.79
N LEU A 145 -13.38 -0.99 -8.05
CA LEU A 145 -13.55 -2.44 -8.10
C LEU A 145 -12.70 -3.06 -9.22
N ALA A 146 -12.73 -2.46 -10.42
CA ALA A 146 -11.94 -2.92 -11.56
C ALA A 146 -10.43 -2.85 -11.29
N ILE A 147 -9.93 -1.73 -10.74
CA ILE A 147 -8.52 -1.58 -10.38
C ILE A 147 -8.13 -2.57 -9.28
N GLY A 148 -8.98 -2.73 -8.26
CA GLY A 148 -8.76 -3.70 -7.18
C GLY A 148 -8.67 -5.14 -7.70
N LEU A 149 -9.55 -5.54 -8.62
CA LEU A 149 -9.51 -6.85 -9.26
C LEU A 149 -8.31 -7.01 -10.19
N LEU A 150 -7.94 -5.97 -10.95
CA LEU A 150 -6.81 -6.01 -11.87
C LEU A 150 -5.48 -6.15 -11.11
N TYR A 151 -5.25 -5.29 -10.10
CA TYR A 151 -4.05 -5.38 -9.27
C TYR A 151 -4.05 -6.63 -8.39
N GLY A 152 -5.21 -7.00 -7.84
CA GLY A 152 -5.35 -8.20 -7.03
C GLY A 152 -5.04 -9.45 -7.85
N SER A 153 -5.62 -9.60 -9.05
CA SER A 153 -5.35 -10.75 -9.92
C SER A 153 -3.90 -10.78 -10.42
N ALA A 154 -3.30 -9.63 -10.72
CA ALA A 154 -1.90 -9.55 -11.12
C ALA A 154 -0.93 -10.10 -10.05
N ALA A 155 -1.28 -9.98 -8.76
CA ALA A 155 -0.50 -10.56 -7.67
C ALA A 155 -0.58 -12.11 -7.61
N PHE A 156 -1.66 -12.71 -8.13
CA PHE A 156 -1.84 -14.17 -8.15
C PHE A 156 -1.34 -14.84 -9.44
N VAL A 157 -1.03 -14.07 -10.49
CA VAL A 157 -0.43 -14.63 -11.70
C VAL A 157 1.00 -15.04 -11.37
N VAL A 158 1.20 -16.35 -11.20
CA VAL A 158 2.51 -16.98 -11.13
C VAL A 158 3.24 -16.59 -12.42
N ARG A 159 4.21 -15.68 -12.30
CA ARG A 159 5.18 -15.47 -13.37
C ARG A 159 5.95 -16.76 -13.45
N THR A 160 5.65 -17.60 -14.43
CA THR A 160 6.58 -18.64 -14.86
C THR A 160 7.90 -17.90 -15.08
N PRO A 161 8.98 -18.23 -14.34
CA PRO A 161 10.27 -17.65 -14.67
C PRO A 161 10.46 -17.94 -16.15
N LEU A 162 10.62 -16.89 -16.95
CA LEU A 162 11.18 -17.06 -18.28
C LEU A 162 12.53 -17.71 -17.98
N SER A 163 12.60 -19.02 -18.18
CA SER A 163 13.87 -19.71 -18.34
C SER A 163 14.51 -19.01 -19.53
N LEU A 164 15.31 -17.99 -19.23
CA LEU A 164 16.35 -17.55 -20.13
C LEU A 164 17.05 -18.85 -20.53
N PRO A 165 17.11 -19.21 -21.81
CA PRO A 165 17.93 -20.34 -22.24
C PRO A 165 19.28 -20.11 -21.58
N ASP A 166 19.79 -21.11 -20.84
CA ASP A 166 21.08 -21.08 -20.17
C ASP A 166 22.06 -20.38 -21.10
N THR A 167 22.26 -19.08 -20.86
CA THR A 167 23.29 -18.34 -21.55
C THR A 167 24.50 -18.86 -20.84
N ASN A 168 25.08 -19.88 -21.49
CA ASN A 168 26.36 -20.49 -21.23
C ASN A 168 27.04 -19.84 -20.04
N LEU A 169 27.28 -20.65 -19.00
CA LEU A 169 28.36 -20.46 -18.04
C LEU A 169 29.59 -19.98 -18.80
N MET A 170 29.69 -18.67 -19.02
CA MET A 170 30.90 -18.03 -19.39
C MET A 170 31.64 -18.02 -18.05
N PRO A 171 32.73 -18.80 -17.93
CA PRO A 171 33.53 -18.74 -16.71
C PRO A 171 33.84 -17.26 -16.45
N PRO A 172 33.87 -16.83 -15.18
CA PRO A 172 34.06 -15.42 -14.85
C PRO A 172 35.21 -14.90 -15.71
N SER A 173 34.90 -13.95 -16.60
CA SER A 173 35.93 -13.21 -17.31
C SER A 173 36.83 -12.70 -16.21
N SER A 174 38.07 -13.19 -16.20
CA SER A 174 39.09 -12.87 -15.24
C SER A 174 38.97 -11.39 -14.98
N ALA A 175 38.50 -11.04 -13.78
CA ALA A 175 38.46 -9.67 -13.33
C ALA A 175 39.80 -9.09 -13.76
N ARG A 176 39.77 -8.05 -14.61
CA ARG A 176 40.95 -7.28 -14.97
C ARG A 176 41.70 -7.07 -13.66
N ALA A 177 42.79 -7.81 -13.49
CA ALA A 177 43.59 -7.71 -12.30
C ALA A 177 43.93 -6.23 -12.20
N LEU A 178 43.47 -5.57 -11.13
CA LEU A 178 44.10 -4.32 -10.75
C LEU A 178 45.60 -4.66 -10.66
N PRO A 179 46.48 -3.91 -11.32
CA PRO A 179 47.90 -4.16 -11.18
C PRO A 179 48.21 -4.16 -9.69
N ASP A 180 48.81 -5.26 -9.23
CA ASP A 180 49.32 -5.41 -7.88
C ASP A 180 50.08 -4.13 -7.53
N VAL A 181 49.54 -3.35 -6.59
CA VAL A 181 50.33 -2.34 -5.89
C VAL A 181 51.35 -3.14 -5.11
N ASN A 182 52.50 -3.29 -5.76
CA ASN A 182 53.66 -3.99 -5.27
C ASN A 182 54.00 -3.36 -3.91
N THR A 183 53.77 -4.10 -2.82
CA THR A 183 54.29 -3.78 -1.48
C THR A 183 55.79 -4.11 -1.43
N ASN A 184 56.54 -3.52 -2.37
CA ASN A 184 57.98 -3.48 -2.32
C ASN A 184 58.38 -2.28 -1.44
N PRO A 185 59.14 -2.46 -0.34
CA PRO A 185 59.52 -1.36 0.56
C PRO A 185 60.57 -0.41 -0.03
N SER A 186 60.86 -0.49 -1.32
CA SER A 186 61.71 0.44 -2.06
C SER A 186 60.86 1.25 -3.03
N GLY A 187 60.15 2.25 -2.47
CA GLY A 187 59.47 3.27 -3.27
C GLY A 187 60.48 4.19 -3.97
N PRO A 188 60.17 4.71 -5.17
CA PRO A 188 60.95 5.78 -5.78
C PRO A 188 60.80 7.08 -4.98
N GLU A 189 61.91 7.80 -4.82
CA GLU A 189 61.98 9.09 -4.13
C GLU A 189 60.95 10.11 -4.67
N PRO A 190 60.42 10.99 -3.79
CA PRO A 190 59.44 11.99 -4.20
C PRO A 190 60.07 13.10 -5.04
N GLU A 191 59.44 13.35 -6.19
CA GLU A 191 59.22 14.64 -6.84
C GLU A 191 60.37 15.69 -6.77
N GLN A 192 61.17 15.77 -7.83
CA GLN A 192 61.91 16.99 -8.16
C GLN A 192 61.03 17.90 -9.04
N LEU A 193 60.51 18.97 -8.44
CA LEU A 193 59.89 20.10 -9.12
C LEU A 193 60.92 20.80 -10.05
N PRO A 194 60.54 21.21 -11.27
CA PRO A 194 61.41 21.99 -12.13
C PRO A 194 61.61 23.40 -11.57
N THR A 195 62.88 23.81 -11.42
CA THR A 195 63.29 25.20 -11.18
C THR A 195 63.75 25.80 -12.51
N GLU A 196 62.96 26.73 -13.06
CA GLU A 196 63.39 27.62 -14.15
C GLU A 196 64.41 28.65 -13.62
N PRO A 197 65.40 29.00 -14.44
CA PRO A 197 65.87 30.37 -14.56
C PRO A 197 65.56 31.00 -15.92
#